data_AF-A0A076HXJ1-F1
#
_entry.id   AF-A0A076HXJ1-F1
#
_cell.length_a   1.000
_cell.length_b   1.000
_cell.length_c   1.000
_cell.angle_alpha   90.00
_cell.angle_beta   90.00
_cell.angle_gamma   90.00
#
_symmetry.space_group_name_H-M   'P 1'
#
loop_
_entity.id
_entity.type
_entity.pdbx_description
1 polymer ?
#
loop_
_entity_poly.entity_id
_entity_poly.type
_entity_poly.pdbx_seq_one_letter_code
_entity_poly.pdbx_strand_id
1 'polypeptide(L)'
;MKLPSILPLQPSDTAPDGLLPGGSPLSALRGRPVVLAFAPDDWNPGHAHQSALFAQLLQEFGEEIAFVDTAAEGWHSLDWRGTLAGQFGVSGQRALFLLDEQGLIRWSAVVEAGTTIRAGQVLAALETLKAPAAAAPTVPAEAAGGVSRRTFVTALLATVALLLLPGTDMAAATPAPADASDAPAAPADTVPVTLRINGKTHRLQLEPRVALLDALRENLHLTGTKKGCDHGQCGACTVHLDGQSALSCLRLAVMSQGQEITTIEGLATGDTLHPMQTAFVKHDAFQCGYCTPGQIMAATALLQDKQQRSAVEIREAMSGNLCRCAAYPNIIAAIEDAQRA
;
A
#
# COMPACT_ATOMS: atom_id res chain seq x y z
N MET A 1 -10.89 44.91 -0.72
CA MET A 1 -12.19 44.46 -1.24
C MET A 1 -12.14 42.94 -1.25
N LYS A 2 -12.83 42.24 -0.33
CA LYS A 2 -12.84 40.76 -0.30
C LYS A 2 -13.61 40.28 -1.53
N LEU A 3 -12.96 39.54 -2.43
CA LEU A 3 -13.67 38.79 -3.47
C LEU A 3 -14.73 37.91 -2.78
N PRO A 4 -15.97 37.82 -3.31
CA PRO A 4 -16.96 36.92 -2.77
C PRO A 4 -16.37 35.51 -2.74
N SER A 5 -16.57 34.80 -1.63
CA SER A 5 -16.15 33.41 -1.46
C SER A 5 -16.90 32.54 -2.47
N ILE A 6 -16.30 32.33 -3.64
CA ILE A 6 -16.76 31.32 -4.60
C ILE A 6 -16.48 29.96 -3.95
N LEU A 7 -17.51 29.15 -3.77
CA LEU A 7 -17.36 27.79 -3.24
C LEU A 7 -16.49 26.96 -4.20
N PRO A 8 -15.66 26.02 -3.70
CA PRO A 8 -14.90 25.12 -4.57
C PRO A 8 -15.81 24.38 -5.55
N LEU A 9 -15.36 24.25 -6.80
CA LEU A 9 -16.08 23.48 -7.80
C LEU A 9 -16.18 22.00 -7.37
N GLN A 10 -17.32 21.39 -7.69
CA GLN A 10 -17.68 20.05 -7.26
C GLN A 10 -17.56 19.06 -8.43
N PRO A 11 -17.50 17.74 -8.15
CA PRO A 11 -17.63 16.72 -9.20
C PRO A 11 -18.91 16.93 -10.02
N SER A 12 -18.79 16.75 -11.34
CA SER A 12 -19.78 17.07 -12.39
C SER A 12 -19.85 18.53 -12.83
N ASP A 13 -19.09 19.44 -12.21
CA ASP A 13 -18.92 20.80 -12.75
C ASP A 13 -17.94 20.77 -13.93
N THR A 14 -18.17 21.63 -14.93
CA THR A 14 -17.22 21.81 -16.03
C THR A 14 -16.09 22.73 -15.58
N ALA A 15 -14.84 22.32 -15.82
CA ALA A 15 -13.69 23.15 -15.49
C ALA A 15 -13.73 24.48 -16.28
N PRO A 16 -13.50 25.62 -15.61
CA PRO A 16 -13.43 26.91 -16.28
C PRO A 16 -12.23 26.94 -17.24
N ASP A 17 -12.41 27.54 -18.41
CA ASP A 17 -11.37 27.61 -19.44
C ASP A 17 -10.40 28.78 -19.18
N GLY A 18 -9.73 28.73 -18.03
CA GLY A 18 -8.75 29.73 -17.62
C GLY A 18 -7.37 29.49 -18.23
N LEU A 19 -6.51 30.51 -18.13
CA LEU A 19 -5.15 30.42 -18.67
C LEU A 19 -4.21 29.69 -17.70
N LEU A 20 -3.47 28.74 -18.24
CA LEU A 20 -2.35 28.07 -17.60
C LEU A 20 -1.12 29.00 -17.55
N PRO A 21 -0.13 28.71 -16.68
CA PRO A 21 1.20 29.30 -16.79
C PRO A 21 1.74 29.11 -18.22
N GLY A 22 2.23 30.20 -18.83
CA GLY A 22 2.60 30.21 -20.25
C GLY A 22 1.49 30.66 -21.21
N GLY A 23 0.28 30.96 -20.71
CA GLY A 23 -0.78 31.65 -21.45
C GLY A 23 -1.65 30.77 -22.35
N SER A 24 -1.47 29.46 -22.32
CA SER A 24 -2.36 28.53 -23.02
C SER A 24 -3.67 28.31 -22.23
N PRO A 25 -4.84 28.19 -22.87
CA PRO A 25 -6.08 27.90 -22.17
C PRO A 25 -6.08 26.44 -21.65
N LEU A 26 -6.77 26.19 -20.54
CA LEU A 26 -6.92 24.85 -19.96
C LEU A 26 -7.56 23.87 -20.95
N SER A 27 -8.47 24.33 -21.82
CA SER A 27 -9.10 23.53 -22.87
C SER A 27 -8.12 22.97 -23.90
N ALA A 28 -6.90 23.52 -24.00
CA ALA A 28 -5.86 22.97 -24.86
C ALA A 28 -5.41 21.56 -24.43
N LEU A 29 -5.71 21.15 -23.19
CA LEU A 29 -5.36 19.85 -22.64
C LEU A 29 -6.47 18.79 -22.79
N ARG A 30 -7.58 19.12 -23.46
CA ARG A 30 -8.67 18.17 -23.74
C ARG A 30 -8.19 16.98 -24.60
N GLY A 31 -8.97 15.89 -24.54
CA GLY A 31 -8.66 14.64 -25.24
C GLY A 31 -7.77 13.68 -24.45
N ARG A 32 -7.48 14.00 -23.18
CA ARG A 32 -6.86 13.11 -22.20
C ARG A 32 -7.27 13.53 -20.79
N PRO A 33 -7.26 12.64 -19.80
CA PRO A 33 -7.48 13.04 -18.42
C PRO A 33 -6.38 13.95 -17.89
N VAL A 34 -6.77 14.84 -16.99
CA VAL A 34 -5.92 15.91 -16.50
C VAL A 34 -5.98 16.02 -14.98
N VAL A 35 -4.82 15.99 -14.32
CA VAL A 35 -4.71 16.29 -12.89
C VAL A 35 -4.21 17.73 -12.71
N LEU A 36 -4.97 18.54 -11.98
CA LEU A 36 -4.61 19.90 -11.57
C LEU A 36 -4.27 19.93 -10.08
N ALA A 37 -3.17 20.60 -9.73
CA ALA A 37 -2.77 20.82 -8.35
C ALA A 37 -2.59 22.30 -8.05
N PHE A 38 -3.40 22.85 -7.14
CA PHE A 38 -3.22 24.18 -6.57
C PHE A 38 -2.47 24.02 -5.25
N ALA A 39 -1.21 24.41 -5.24
CA ALA A 39 -0.32 24.13 -4.13
C ALA A 39 0.71 25.25 -3.93
N PRO A 40 1.11 25.56 -2.69
CA PRO A 40 2.34 26.30 -2.44
C PRO A 40 3.57 25.42 -2.72
N ASP A 41 4.72 26.05 -2.98
CA ASP A 41 5.96 25.38 -3.40
C ASP A 41 6.50 24.35 -2.37
N ASP A 42 6.16 24.52 -1.09
CA ASP A 42 6.52 23.60 0.00
C ASP A 42 5.61 22.35 0.09
N TRP A 43 4.56 22.28 -0.74
CA TRP A 43 3.60 21.18 -0.79
C TRP A 43 3.33 20.78 -2.24
N ASN A 44 4.34 20.31 -2.97
CA ASN A 44 4.19 19.95 -4.38
C ASN A 44 4.00 18.43 -4.59
N PRO A 45 2.78 17.96 -4.89
CA PRO A 45 2.50 16.52 -5.06
C PRO A 45 3.17 15.89 -6.28
N GLY A 46 3.70 16.68 -7.23
CA GLY A 46 4.39 16.20 -8.44
C GLY A 46 5.92 16.06 -8.29
N HIS A 47 6.50 16.41 -7.14
CA HIS A 47 7.91 16.14 -6.90
C HIS A 47 8.12 14.65 -6.60
N ALA A 48 8.69 13.90 -7.55
CA ALA A 48 8.97 12.47 -7.44
C ALA A 48 9.76 12.06 -6.18
N HIS A 49 10.58 12.96 -5.63
CA HIS A 49 11.35 12.72 -4.41
C HIS A 49 10.61 13.11 -3.12
N GLN A 50 9.47 13.79 -3.22
CA GLN A 50 8.69 14.28 -2.07
C GLN A 50 7.32 13.61 -1.94
N SER A 51 6.91 12.80 -2.92
CA SER A 51 5.56 12.25 -2.98
C SER A 51 5.56 10.80 -3.47
N ALA A 52 5.41 9.84 -2.55
CA ALA A 52 5.18 8.43 -2.88
C ALA A 52 3.99 8.24 -3.84
N LEU A 53 3.02 9.15 -3.77
CA LEU A 53 1.88 9.26 -4.68
C LEU A 53 2.33 9.43 -6.15
N PHE A 54 3.29 10.31 -6.45
CA PHE A 54 3.72 10.55 -7.84
C PHE A 54 4.41 9.33 -8.47
N ALA A 55 5.25 8.63 -7.68
CA ALA A 55 5.89 7.40 -8.13
C ALA A 55 4.87 6.29 -8.45
N GLN A 56 3.83 6.12 -7.62
CA GLN A 56 2.76 5.16 -7.87
C GLN A 56 1.90 5.55 -9.07
N LEU A 57 1.59 6.85 -9.23
CA LEU A 57 0.81 7.36 -10.36
C LEU A 57 1.48 7.11 -11.71
N LEU A 58 2.78 7.40 -11.83
CA LEU A 58 3.55 7.12 -13.05
C LEU A 58 3.61 5.63 -13.36
N GLN A 59 3.69 4.77 -12.34
CA GLN A 59 3.73 3.33 -12.51
C GLN A 59 2.39 2.73 -12.99
N GLU A 60 1.26 3.29 -12.54
CA GLU A 60 -0.07 2.74 -12.83
C GLU A 60 -0.77 3.31 -14.08
N PHE A 61 -0.40 4.52 -14.51
CA PHE A 61 -1.07 5.21 -15.62
C PHE A 61 -0.13 5.62 -16.77
N GLY A 62 1.19 5.49 -16.61
CA GLY A 62 2.15 5.77 -17.68
C GLY A 62 2.03 7.19 -18.25
N GLU A 63 2.37 7.36 -19.54
CA GLU A 63 2.33 8.65 -20.26
C GLU A 63 0.89 9.11 -20.63
N GLU A 64 -0.14 8.32 -20.32
CA GLU A 64 -1.53 8.58 -20.77
C GLU A 64 -2.24 9.66 -19.96
N ILE A 65 -1.88 9.86 -18.68
CA ILE A 65 -2.37 10.99 -17.89
C ILE A 65 -1.47 12.19 -18.14
N ALA A 66 -2.04 13.27 -18.68
CA ALA A 66 -1.38 14.56 -18.60
C ALA A 66 -1.57 15.11 -17.19
N PHE A 67 -0.52 15.03 -16.39
CA PHE A 67 -0.36 16.00 -15.32
C PHE A 67 -0.27 17.37 -16.00
N VAL A 68 -1.06 18.36 -15.56
CA VAL A 68 -0.73 19.76 -15.93
C VAL A 68 0.48 20.16 -15.12
N ASP A 69 1.60 19.57 -15.50
CA ASP A 69 2.92 20.07 -15.26
C ASP A 69 3.24 20.96 -16.46
N THR A 70 3.03 22.27 -16.30
CA THR A 70 3.42 23.23 -17.34
C THR A 70 4.95 23.41 -17.37
N ALA A 71 5.72 22.32 -17.49
CA ALA A 71 7.01 22.29 -18.16
C ALA A 71 7.63 20.87 -18.15
N ALA A 72 7.59 20.19 -19.30
CA ALA A 72 8.77 19.46 -19.72
C ALA A 72 9.92 20.47 -19.81
N GLU A 73 10.98 20.26 -19.02
CA GLU A 73 12.15 21.13 -18.81
C GLU A 73 11.95 22.35 -17.88
N GLY A 74 11.79 22.08 -16.57
CA GLY A 74 11.95 23.09 -15.51
C GLY A 74 10.64 23.68 -14.97
N TRP A 75 10.15 23.12 -13.86
CA TRP A 75 8.87 23.41 -13.20
C TRP A 75 8.60 24.87 -12.81
N HIS A 76 7.33 25.29 -12.93
CA HIS A 76 6.73 26.43 -12.22
C HIS A 76 5.31 26.13 -11.69
N SER A 77 5.09 26.46 -10.42
CA SER A 77 3.89 26.27 -9.56
C SER A 77 2.59 26.88 -10.13
N LEU A 78 1.48 26.13 -10.15
CA LEU A 78 0.15 26.73 -10.36
C LEU A 78 -0.16 27.61 -9.15
N ASP A 79 -0.23 28.93 -9.36
CA ASP A 79 -0.48 29.88 -8.29
C ASP A 79 -1.82 29.58 -7.60
N TRP A 80 -1.73 28.96 -6.42
CA TRP A 80 -2.86 28.63 -5.55
C TRP A 80 -3.61 29.89 -5.07
N ARG A 81 -3.09 31.10 -5.27
CA ARG A 81 -3.76 32.38 -5.04
C ARG A 81 -4.10 33.14 -6.33
N GLY A 82 -3.77 32.55 -7.47
CA GLY A 82 -3.89 33.17 -8.77
C GLY A 82 -5.31 33.15 -9.31
N THR A 83 -5.49 33.78 -10.48
CA THR A 83 -6.80 33.91 -11.14
C THR A 83 -7.45 32.56 -11.40
N LEU A 84 -6.69 31.55 -11.82
CA LEU A 84 -7.21 30.20 -12.07
C LEU A 84 -7.71 29.55 -10.77
N ALA A 85 -6.96 29.65 -9.67
CA ALA A 85 -7.41 29.15 -8.37
C ALA A 85 -8.71 29.84 -7.90
N GLY A 86 -8.86 31.13 -8.18
CA GLY A 86 -10.10 31.88 -7.95
C GLY A 86 -11.28 31.36 -8.76
N GLN A 87 -11.07 30.99 -10.04
CA GLN A 87 -12.11 30.41 -10.90
C GLN A 87 -12.56 29.02 -10.43
N PHE A 88 -11.65 28.27 -9.81
CA PHE A 88 -11.96 26.97 -9.19
C PHE A 88 -12.50 27.08 -7.75
N GLY A 89 -12.58 28.29 -7.19
CA GLY A 89 -13.06 28.53 -5.83
C GLY A 89 -12.10 28.07 -4.72
N VAL A 90 -10.81 27.89 -5.03
CA VAL A 90 -9.79 27.35 -4.11
C VAL A 90 -8.63 28.31 -3.87
N SER A 91 -8.84 29.61 -4.14
CA SER A 91 -7.81 30.63 -3.92
C SER A 91 -7.35 30.66 -2.46
N GLY A 92 -6.06 30.46 -2.22
CA GLY A 92 -5.50 30.38 -0.88
C GLY A 92 -5.73 29.03 -0.21
N GLN A 93 -6.06 27.98 -0.97
CA GLN A 93 -6.19 26.62 -0.47
C GLN A 93 -5.33 25.65 -1.27
N ARG A 94 -4.92 24.57 -0.60
CA ARG A 94 -4.29 23.41 -1.24
C ARG A 94 -5.41 22.58 -1.86
N ALA A 95 -5.36 22.28 -3.15
CA ALA A 95 -6.41 21.52 -3.78
C ALA A 95 -5.90 20.65 -4.95
N LEU A 96 -6.53 19.50 -5.14
CA LEU A 96 -6.40 18.69 -6.33
C LEU A 96 -7.74 18.64 -7.06
N PHE A 97 -7.68 18.72 -8.39
CA PHE A 97 -8.82 18.44 -9.26
C PHE A 97 -8.41 17.42 -10.30
N LEU A 98 -9.36 16.54 -10.62
CA LEU A 98 -9.21 15.55 -11.67
C LEU A 98 -10.26 15.82 -12.73
N LEU A 99 -9.81 16.08 -13.94
CA LEU A 99 -10.64 16.33 -15.11
C LEU A 99 -10.60 15.12 -16.05
N ASP A 100 -11.73 14.80 -16.66
CA ASP A 100 -11.75 13.88 -17.80
C ASP A 100 -11.36 14.58 -19.11
N GLU A 101 -11.38 13.82 -20.21
CA GLU A 101 -10.97 14.26 -21.54
C GLU A 101 -11.81 15.43 -22.08
N GLN A 102 -13.03 15.61 -21.56
CA GLN A 102 -13.94 16.69 -21.92
C GLN A 102 -13.74 17.93 -21.04
N GLY A 103 -12.94 17.83 -19.97
CA GLY A 103 -12.73 18.88 -18.99
C GLY A 103 -13.79 18.91 -17.89
N LEU A 104 -14.54 17.83 -17.69
CA LEU A 104 -15.47 17.70 -16.57
C LEU A 104 -14.70 17.34 -15.30
N ILE A 105 -15.00 17.99 -14.18
CA ILE A 105 -14.42 17.64 -12.88
C ILE A 105 -15.03 16.31 -12.45
N ARG A 106 -14.21 15.28 -12.31
CA ARG A 106 -14.63 13.94 -11.89
C ARG A 106 -14.32 13.67 -10.43
N TRP A 107 -13.35 14.40 -9.90
CA TRP A 107 -13.02 14.40 -8.49
C TRP A 107 -12.31 15.69 -8.10
N SER A 108 -12.51 16.12 -6.86
CA SER A 108 -11.76 17.23 -6.27
C SER A 108 -11.52 16.98 -4.78
N ALA A 109 -10.44 17.53 -4.26
CA ALA A 109 -10.15 17.55 -2.84
C ALA A 109 -9.50 18.87 -2.46
N VAL A 110 -10.04 19.53 -1.44
CA VAL A 110 -9.39 20.65 -0.76
C VAL A 110 -8.71 20.12 0.49
N VAL A 111 -7.44 20.46 0.67
CA VAL A 111 -6.56 19.91 1.71
C VAL A 111 -6.35 20.95 2.79
N GLU A 112 -6.77 20.61 4.00
CA GLU A 112 -6.57 21.45 5.17
C GLU A 112 -5.09 21.46 5.60
N ALA A 113 -4.66 22.56 6.22
CA ALA A 113 -3.30 22.65 6.75
C ALA A 113 -3.05 21.54 7.78
N GLY A 114 -1.97 20.76 7.59
CA GLY A 114 -1.63 19.62 8.44
C GLY A 114 -2.23 18.28 8.00
N THR A 115 -3.05 18.26 6.94
CA THR A 115 -3.53 17.02 6.33
C THR A 115 -2.74 16.68 5.06
N THR A 116 -2.59 15.39 4.78
CA THR A 116 -1.97 14.87 3.56
C THR A 116 -3.01 14.10 2.75
N ILE A 117 -3.05 14.32 1.44
CA ILE A 117 -3.84 13.48 0.54
C ILE A 117 -3.18 12.10 0.50
N ARG A 118 -3.93 11.05 0.82
CA ARG A 118 -3.42 9.68 0.75
C ARG A 118 -3.35 9.24 -0.71
N ALA A 119 -2.29 8.53 -1.09
CA ALA A 119 -2.10 8.10 -2.47
C ALA A 119 -3.31 7.32 -3.02
N GLY A 120 -3.86 6.43 -2.20
CA GLY A 120 -5.05 5.65 -2.54
C GLY A 120 -6.31 6.47 -2.86
N GLN A 121 -6.47 7.69 -2.31
CA GLN A 121 -7.62 8.55 -2.63
C GLN A 121 -7.55 9.06 -4.07
N VAL A 122 -6.36 9.48 -4.50
CA VAL A 122 -6.13 9.94 -5.87
C VAL A 122 -6.20 8.78 -6.85
N LEU A 123 -5.62 7.63 -6.50
CA LEU A 123 -5.68 6.43 -7.32
C LEU A 123 -7.13 5.94 -7.51
N ALA A 124 -7.93 5.89 -6.44
CA ALA A 124 -9.35 5.53 -6.54
C ALA A 124 -10.12 6.52 -7.44
N ALA A 125 -9.86 7.81 -7.33
CA ALA A 125 -10.45 8.82 -8.21
C ALA A 125 -10.06 8.60 -9.69
N LEU A 126 -8.80 8.27 -9.95
CA LEU A 126 -8.32 7.97 -11.30
C LEU A 126 -8.86 6.67 -11.87
N GLU A 127 -9.08 5.64 -11.06
CA GLU A 127 -9.76 4.42 -11.50
C GLU A 127 -11.17 4.72 -12.02
N THR A 128 -11.88 5.71 -11.44
CA THR A 128 -13.21 6.12 -11.96
C THR A 128 -13.17 6.76 -13.35
N LEU A 129 -12.01 7.21 -13.81
CA LEU A 129 -11.82 7.71 -15.18
C LEU A 129 -11.50 6.60 -16.18
N LYS A 130 -10.86 5.50 -15.73
CA LYS A 130 -10.63 4.31 -16.57
C LYS A 130 -11.95 3.63 -16.94
N ALA A 131 -12.98 3.78 -16.11
CA ALA A 131 -14.30 3.24 -16.39
C ALA A 131 -15.01 4.07 -17.48
N PRO A 132 -15.33 3.49 -18.66
CA PRO A 132 -16.13 4.20 -19.66
C PRO A 132 -17.49 4.60 -19.06
N ALA A 133 -17.96 5.80 -19.40
CA ALA A 133 -19.25 6.30 -18.96
C ALA A 133 -20.39 5.33 -19.39
N ALA A 134 -20.96 4.65 -18.40
CA ALA A 134 -22.21 3.89 -18.38
C ALA A 134 -22.71 3.21 -19.69
N ALA A 135 -22.63 1.88 -19.71
CA ALA A 135 -23.68 1.03 -20.30
C ALA A 135 -23.81 -0.30 -19.51
N ALA A 136 -25.05 -0.69 -19.21
CA ALA A 136 -25.46 -1.86 -18.43
C ALA A 136 -25.17 -3.20 -19.15
N PRO A 137 -25.28 -4.37 -18.48
CA PRO A 137 -24.57 -5.59 -18.87
C PRO A 137 -25.26 -6.31 -20.03
N THR A 138 -24.47 -6.75 -21.01
CA THR A 138 -24.83 -7.86 -21.91
C THR A 138 -23.59 -8.71 -22.21
N VAL A 139 -23.74 -10.02 -22.02
CA VAL A 139 -22.88 -11.11 -22.54
C VAL A 139 -23.68 -11.69 -23.72
N PRO A 140 -23.11 -12.04 -24.91
CA PRO A 140 -22.07 -13.07 -25.00
C PRO A 140 -21.05 -13.06 -26.17
N ALA A 141 -20.04 -13.93 -25.98
CA ALA A 141 -19.33 -14.83 -26.90
C ALA A 141 -18.28 -14.33 -27.93
N GLU A 142 -17.02 -14.66 -27.61
CA GLU A 142 -15.94 -15.30 -28.41
C GLU A 142 -15.51 -14.77 -29.80
N ALA A 143 -14.21 -14.49 -29.93
CA ALA A 143 -13.31 -15.26 -30.81
C ALA A 143 -11.83 -14.96 -30.48
N ALA A 144 -11.09 -16.02 -30.20
CA ALA A 144 -9.66 -16.01 -29.91
C ALA A 144 -8.83 -15.95 -31.20
N GLY A 145 -7.79 -15.11 -31.21
CA GLY A 145 -6.79 -15.04 -32.27
C GLY A 145 -5.46 -14.54 -31.72
N GLY A 146 -4.75 -15.40 -31.01
CA GLY A 146 -3.43 -15.08 -30.45
C GLY A 146 -2.58 -16.34 -30.29
N VAL A 147 -1.36 -16.30 -30.82
CA VAL A 147 -0.42 -17.42 -30.90
C VAL A 147 -0.07 -17.97 -29.51
N SER A 148 -0.25 -19.27 -29.32
CA SER A 148 0.03 -19.97 -28.06
C SER A 148 1.54 -20.08 -27.77
N ARG A 149 1.92 -19.98 -26.48
CA ARG A 149 3.28 -20.19 -25.93
C ARG A 149 4.01 -21.42 -26.47
N ARG A 150 3.26 -22.43 -26.93
CA ARG A 150 3.80 -23.66 -27.50
C ARG A 150 4.54 -23.44 -28.83
N THR A 151 4.18 -22.40 -29.59
CA THR A 151 4.81 -22.04 -30.87
C THR A 151 6.12 -21.26 -30.69
N PHE A 152 6.30 -20.59 -29.55
CA PHE A 152 7.54 -19.86 -29.23
C PHE A 152 8.66 -20.80 -28.77
N VAL A 153 8.32 -21.84 -28.00
CA VAL A 153 9.31 -22.80 -27.48
C VAL A 153 9.88 -23.70 -28.59
N THR A 154 9.11 -23.97 -29.65
CA THR A 154 9.61 -24.73 -30.81
C THR A 154 10.55 -23.94 -31.72
N ALA A 155 10.58 -22.61 -31.63
CA ALA A 155 11.45 -21.77 -32.46
C ALA A 155 12.88 -21.59 -31.89
N LEU A 156 13.19 -22.12 -30.70
CA LEU A 156 14.51 -21.98 -30.06
C LEU A 156 15.49 -23.13 -30.33
N LEU A 157 15.09 -24.18 -31.05
CA LEU A 157 15.91 -25.40 -31.24
C LEU A 157 16.68 -25.47 -32.57
N ALA A 158 16.82 -24.36 -33.29
CA ALA A 158 17.54 -24.36 -34.56
C ALA A 158 18.41 -23.12 -34.76
N THR A 159 19.38 -22.91 -33.87
CA THR A 159 20.63 -22.22 -34.23
C THR A 159 21.80 -22.71 -33.39
N VAL A 160 22.58 -23.63 -34.00
CA VAL A 160 24.06 -23.67 -33.92
C VAL A 160 24.61 -24.06 -32.54
N ALA A 161 24.90 -25.33 -32.22
CA ALA A 161 25.78 -26.24 -32.97
C ALA A 161 27.05 -25.56 -33.52
N LEU A 162 27.75 -24.78 -32.68
CA LEU A 162 29.17 -24.45 -32.85
C LEU A 162 29.73 -23.98 -31.51
N LEU A 163 30.26 -24.92 -30.72
CA LEU A 163 31.30 -24.73 -29.68
C LEU A 163 31.64 -26.12 -29.09
N LEU A 164 32.00 -27.05 -29.99
CA LEU A 164 32.76 -28.24 -29.64
C LEU A 164 34.22 -27.95 -29.98
N LEU A 165 34.95 -27.39 -29.03
CA LEU A 165 36.42 -27.41 -29.01
C LEU A 165 36.86 -27.99 -27.67
N PRO A 166 37.75 -29.01 -27.65
CA PRO A 166 38.30 -29.54 -26.42
C PRO A 166 39.46 -28.66 -25.95
N GLY A 167 39.57 -28.46 -24.64
CA GLY A 167 40.80 -28.01 -24.01
C GLY A 167 40.69 -26.69 -23.26
N THR A 168 40.41 -26.78 -21.96
CA THR A 168 41.19 -26.13 -20.91
C THR A 168 41.04 -26.94 -19.63
N ASP A 169 42.17 -27.38 -19.08
CA ASP A 169 42.25 -28.03 -17.77
C ASP A 169 41.71 -27.09 -16.69
N MET A 170 40.60 -27.48 -16.06
CA MET A 170 40.18 -26.88 -14.80
C MET A 170 40.99 -27.54 -13.69
N ALA A 171 42.06 -26.86 -13.28
CA ALA A 171 42.76 -27.14 -12.05
C ALA A 171 41.76 -27.15 -10.89
N ALA A 172 41.62 -28.31 -10.25
CA ALA A 172 40.85 -28.49 -9.04
C ALA A 172 41.43 -27.59 -7.94
N ALA A 173 40.70 -26.53 -7.59
CA ALA A 173 40.98 -25.77 -6.38
C ALA A 173 40.57 -26.62 -5.18
N THR A 174 41.57 -27.03 -4.40
CA THR A 174 41.40 -27.68 -3.11
C THR A 174 40.59 -26.77 -2.18
N PRO A 175 39.48 -27.22 -1.59
CA PRO A 175 38.81 -26.42 -0.55
C PRO A 175 39.74 -26.34 0.65
N ALA A 176 40.07 -25.11 1.05
CA ALA A 176 40.75 -24.85 2.32
C ALA A 176 39.86 -25.36 3.47
N PRO A 177 40.45 -25.89 4.56
CA PRO A 177 39.68 -26.40 5.69
C PRO A 177 38.89 -25.24 6.29
N ALA A 178 37.58 -25.47 6.43
CA ALA A 178 36.72 -24.63 7.25
C ALA A 178 37.26 -24.67 8.68
N ASP A 179 37.73 -23.53 9.18
CA ASP A 179 37.92 -23.36 10.62
C ASP A 179 36.54 -23.45 11.28
N ALA A 180 36.24 -24.65 11.73
CA ALA A 180 35.14 -24.99 12.61
C ALA A 180 35.38 -24.32 13.96
N SER A 181 34.91 -23.09 14.12
CA SER A 181 34.53 -22.59 15.44
C SER A 181 33.15 -23.13 15.80
N ASP A 182 33.05 -24.45 15.92
CA ASP A 182 31.84 -25.18 16.29
C ASP A 182 31.77 -25.43 17.81
N ALA A 183 32.21 -24.42 18.59
CA ALA A 183 31.97 -24.42 20.02
C ALA A 183 30.51 -23.99 20.27
N PRO A 184 29.69 -24.79 20.98
CA PRO A 184 28.36 -24.34 21.36
C PRO A 184 28.49 -23.03 22.15
N ALA A 185 27.78 -22.00 21.69
CA ALA A 185 27.74 -20.71 22.36
C ALA A 185 27.40 -20.93 23.84
N ALA A 186 28.18 -20.30 24.73
CA ALA A 186 27.94 -20.34 26.16
C ALA A 186 26.47 -19.98 26.47
N PRO A 187 25.83 -20.57 27.50
CA PRO A 187 24.46 -20.23 27.86
C PRO A 187 24.39 -18.73 28.13
N ALA A 188 23.56 -18.03 27.36
CA ALA A 188 23.46 -16.59 27.45
C ALA A 188 22.68 -16.19 28.70
N ASP A 189 23.14 -15.14 29.38
CA ASP A 189 22.49 -14.61 30.57
C ASP A 189 21.06 -14.15 30.26
N THR A 190 20.11 -14.56 31.10
CA THR A 190 18.71 -14.14 31.02
C THR A 190 18.42 -12.96 31.92
N VAL A 191 17.48 -12.10 31.52
CA VAL A 191 17.00 -10.95 32.29
C VAL A 191 15.51 -11.08 32.61
N PRO A 192 15.02 -10.52 33.73
CA PRO A 192 13.59 -10.45 34.02
C PRO A 192 12.88 -9.52 33.03
N VAL A 193 11.77 -9.98 32.48
CA VAL A 193 10.92 -9.23 31.54
C VAL A 193 9.46 -9.33 31.98
N THR A 194 8.76 -8.20 32.09
CA THR A 194 7.32 -8.16 32.35
C THR A 194 6.56 -7.62 31.14
N LEU A 195 5.69 -8.45 30.55
CA LEU A 195 4.87 -8.11 29.38
C LEU A 195 3.39 -8.08 29.76
N ARG A 196 2.62 -7.12 29.21
CA ARG A 196 1.16 -7.08 29.32
C ARG A 196 0.58 -7.51 27.98
N ILE A 197 -0.02 -8.71 27.93
CA ILE A 197 -0.47 -9.34 26.69
C ILE A 197 -1.94 -9.73 26.84
N ASN A 198 -2.79 -9.27 25.92
CA ASN A 198 -4.23 -9.52 25.91
C ASN A 198 -4.87 -9.26 27.29
N GLY A 199 -4.51 -8.14 27.94
CA GLY A 199 -4.98 -7.78 29.29
C GLY A 199 -4.37 -8.56 30.46
N LYS A 200 -3.44 -9.50 30.22
CA LYS A 200 -2.79 -10.31 31.27
C LYS A 200 -1.31 -9.95 31.44
N THR A 201 -0.83 -9.92 32.68
CA THR A 201 0.59 -9.70 32.98
C THR A 201 1.35 -11.03 32.99
N HIS A 202 2.42 -11.11 32.20
CA HIS A 202 3.34 -12.23 32.12
C HIS A 202 4.72 -11.80 32.60
N ARG A 203 5.31 -12.58 33.51
CA ARG A 203 6.68 -12.37 34.02
C ARG A 203 7.56 -13.52 33.53
N LEU A 204 8.66 -13.20 32.86
CA LEU A 204 9.51 -14.15 32.15
C LEU A 204 11.00 -13.89 32.47
N GLN A 205 11.82 -14.92 32.33
CA GLN A 205 13.28 -14.81 32.25
C GLN A 205 13.69 -15.09 30.81
N LEU A 206 14.20 -14.09 30.10
CA LEU A 206 14.51 -14.18 28.67
C LEU A 206 15.93 -13.69 28.39
N GLU A 207 16.61 -14.28 27.41
CA GLU A 207 17.81 -13.66 26.87
C GLU A 207 17.44 -12.31 26.21
N PRO A 208 18.27 -11.26 26.34
CA PRO A 208 17.96 -9.95 25.76
C PRO A 208 17.67 -9.94 24.25
N ARG A 209 18.23 -10.92 23.52
CA ARG A 209 18.06 -11.08 22.06
C ARG A 209 16.73 -11.72 21.65
N VAL A 210 15.93 -12.22 22.59
CA VAL A 210 14.65 -12.88 22.25
C VAL A 210 13.72 -11.87 21.60
N ALA A 211 13.34 -12.13 20.35
CA ALA A 211 12.33 -11.37 19.64
C ALA A 211 10.97 -11.52 20.35
N LEU A 212 10.14 -10.48 20.30
CA LEU A 212 8.80 -10.52 20.87
C LEU A 212 7.97 -11.66 20.24
N LEU A 213 8.16 -11.91 18.95
CA LEU A 213 7.55 -13.05 18.25
C LEU A 213 7.84 -14.38 18.94
N ASP A 214 9.10 -14.62 19.31
CA ASP A 214 9.53 -15.88 19.92
C ASP A 214 9.12 -15.96 21.39
N ALA A 215 9.14 -14.83 22.11
CA ALA A 215 8.59 -14.76 23.46
C ALA A 215 7.10 -15.15 23.48
N LEU A 216 6.31 -14.67 22.52
CA LEU A 216 4.88 -15.01 22.40
C LEU A 216 4.68 -16.50 22.11
N ARG A 217 5.40 -17.03 21.12
CA ARG A 217 5.14 -18.38 20.59
C ARG A 217 5.79 -19.48 21.41
N GLU A 218 7.06 -19.33 21.71
CA GLU A 218 7.90 -20.41 22.22
C GLU A 218 7.95 -20.37 23.76
N ASN A 219 7.92 -19.19 24.38
CA ASN A 219 7.90 -19.07 25.84
C ASN A 219 6.49 -19.01 26.45
N LEU A 220 5.54 -18.39 25.76
CA LEU A 220 4.16 -18.20 26.26
C LEU A 220 3.12 -19.08 25.58
N HIS A 221 3.48 -19.79 24.51
CA HIS A 221 2.60 -20.67 23.75
C HIS A 221 1.37 -19.98 23.15
N LEU A 222 1.42 -18.65 22.96
CA LEU A 222 0.48 -17.88 22.16
C LEU A 222 0.91 -17.97 20.69
N THR A 223 0.58 -19.11 20.10
CA THR A 223 1.09 -19.53 18.78
C THR A 223 0.33 -18.92 17.61
N GLY A 224 -0.69 -18.09 17.85
CA GLY A 224 -1.50 -17.42 16.83
C GLY A 224 -0.66 -16.52 15.93
N THR A 225 0.21 -15.69 16.51
CA THR A 225 1.19 -14.89 15.75
C THR A 225 2.20 -15.82 15.05
N LYS A 226 2.47 -15.59 13.76
CA LYS A 226 3.25 -16.52 12.92
C LYS A 226 4.63 -15.99 12.54
N LYS A 227 5.59 -16.91 12.47
CA LYS A 227 6.92 -16.67 11.88
C LYS A 227 6.92 -17.07 10.41
N GLY A 228 6.86 -16.09 9.52
CA GLY A 228 6.91 -16.34 8.06
C GLY A 228 8.30 -16.13 7.45
N CYS A 229 8.99 -15.06 7.83
CA CYS A 229 10.30 -14.69 7.29
C CYS A 229 11.34 -14.32 8.35
N ASP A 230 10.93 -13.88 9.54
CA ASP A 230 11.80 -13.36 10.61
C ASP A 230 12.66 -12.13 10.25
N HIS A 231 12.38 -11.48 9.11
CA HIS A 231 13.14 -10.34 8.59
C HIS A 231 12.25 -9.14 8.22
N GLY A 232 11.03 -9.08 8.73
CA GLY A 232 10.09 -7.97 8.49
C GLY A 232 9.50 -7.87 7.08
N GLN A 233 9.62 -8.91 6.27
CA GLN A 233 9.24 -8.89 4.85
C GLN A 233 7.78 -9.30 4.56
N CYS A 234 7.12 -10.02 5.48
CA CYS A 234 5.86 -10.72 5.17
C CYS A 234 4.62 -10.29 5.97
N GLY A 235 4.78 -9.56 7.09
CA GLY A 235 3.65 -9.17 7.95
C GLY A 235 2.94 -10.30 8.72
N ALA A 236 3.33 -11.58 8.57
CA ALA A 236 2.67 -12.69 9.28
C ALA A 236 2.79 -12.61 10.82
N CYS A 237 3.75 -11.83 11.31
CA CYS A 237 4.04 -11.61 12.72
C CYS A 237 3.41 -10.34 13.30
N THR A 238 2.50 -9.67 12.57
CA THR A 238 1.88 -8.43 13.03
C THR A 238 1.09 -8.65 14.33
N VAL A 239 1.36 -7.79 15.31
CA VAL A 239 0.64 -7.65 16.57
C VAL A 239 0.29 -6.17 16.78
N HIS A 240 -0.49 -5.83 17.82
CA HIS A 240 -0.63 -4.44 18.24
C HIS A 240 0.25 -4.15 19.45
N LEU A 241 0.97 -3.05 19.41
CA LEU A 241 1.66 -2.43 20.54
C LEU A 241 0.99 -1.08 20.81
N ASP A 242 0.36 -0.92 21.98
CA ASP A 242 -0.41 0.28 22.34
C ASP A 242 -1.46 0.67 21.27
N GLY A 243 -2.10 -0.35 20.70
CA GLY A 243 -3.07 -0.22 19.62
C GLY A 243 -2.47 -0.13 18.21
N GLN A 244 -1.18 0.19 18.06
CA GLN A 244 -0.55 0.36 16.74
C GLN A 244 0.00 -0.96 16.19
N SER A 245 -0.14 -1.21 14.90
CA SER A 245 0.47 -2.38 14.24
C SER A 245 2.00 -2.36 14.33
N ALA A 246 2.59 -3.49 14.69
CA ALA A 246 4.04 -3.67 14.73
C ALA A 246 4.45 -5.09 14.31
N LEU A 247 5.62 -5.21 13.70
CA LEU A 247 6.23 -6.49 13.32
C LEU A 247 6.98 -7.07 14.53
N SER A 248 6.39 -8.08 15.18
CA SER A 248 6.96 -8.65 16.40
C SER A 248 8.30 -9.38 16.20
N CYS A 249 8.65 -9.79 14.97
CA CYS A 249 9.98 -10.35 14.66
C CYS A 249 11.11 -9.32 14.70
N LEU A 250 10.81 -8.02 14.53
CA LEU A 250 11.81 -6.94 14.54
C LEU A 250 11.81 -6.17 15.87
N ARG A 251 11.17 -6.71 16.91
CA ARG A 251 11.10 -6.11 18.24
C ARG A 251 11.68 -7.08 19.26
N LEU A 252 12.55 -6.61 20.16
CA LEU A 252 12.99 -7.43 21.28
C LEU A 252 11.92 -7.44 22.38
N ALA A 253 11.73 -8.59 23.03
CA ALA A 253 10.76 -8.72 24.13
C ALA A 253 11.08 -7.74 25.27
N VAL A 254 12.36 -7.57 25.62
CA VAL A 254 12.83 -6.62 26.64
C VAL A 254 12.44 -5.17 26.35
N MET A 255 12.34 -4.78 25.08
CA MET A 255 11.96 -3.42 24.63
C MET A 255 10.45 -3.19 24.61
N SER A 256 9.65 -4.23 24.87
CA SER A 256 8.19 -4.18 24.84
C SER A 256 7.57 -4.09 26.24
N GLN A 257 8.41 -3.96 27.27
CA GLN A 257 7.95 -3.75 28.64
C GLN A 257 7.22 -2.41 28.77
N GLY A 258 6.14 -2.40 29.55
CA GLY A 258 5.29 -1.22 29.77
C GLY A 258 4.27 -0.94 28.66
N GLN A 259 4.36 -1.62 27.51
CA GLN A 259 3.39 -1.49 26.41
C GLN A 259 2.22 -2.47 26.59
N GLU A 260 1.06 -2.15 26.02
CA GLU A 260 -0.01 -3.14 25.82
C GLU A 260 0.20 -3.92 24.54
N ILE A 261 0.24 -5.24 24.66
CA ILE A 261 0.43 -6.14 23.53
C ILE A 261 -0.90 -6.84 23.26
N THR A 262 -1.46 -6.65 22.08
CA THR A 262 -2.62 -7.44 21.63
C THR A 262 -2.20 -8.35 20.49
N THR A 263 -2.58 -9.62 20.58
CA THR A 263 -2.35 -10.67 19.57
C THR A 263 -3.67 -11.12 18.97
N ILE A 264 -3.65 -12.01 17.98
CA ILE A 264 -4.87 -12.51 17.33
C ILE A 264 -5.82 -13.20 18.34
N GLU A 265 -5.26 -13.87 19.34
CA GLU A 265 -5.99 -14.51 20.44
C GLU A 265 -6.72 -13.50 21.34
N GLY A 266 -6.27 -12.25 21.36
CA GLY A 266 -6.85 -11.17 22.17
C GLY A 266 -8.04 -10.45 21.52
N LEU A 267 -8.35 -10.71 20.24
CA LEU A 267 -9.44 -10.01 19.56
C LEU A 267 -10.83 -10.56 19.89
N ALA A 268 -10.95 -11.86 20.10
CA ALA A 268 -12.23 -12.50 20.41
C ALA A 268 -12.60 -12.31 21.88
N THR A 269 -13.90 -12.21 22.17
CA THR A 269 -14.43 -12.17 23.54
C THR A 269 -15.16 -13.49 23.83
N GLY A 270 -14.47 -14.42 24.48
CA GLY A 270 -14.97 -15.80 24.65
C GLY A 270 -15.19 -16.46 23.29
N ASP A 271 -16.39 -16.98 23.06
CA ASP A 271 -16.78 -17.60 21.79
C ASP A 271 -17.24 -16.59 20.73
N THR A 272 -17.26 -15.30 21.06
CA THR A 272 -17.69 -14.24 20.13
C THR A 272 -16.48 -13.71 19.34
N LEU A 273 -16.48 -13.98 18.03
CA LEU A 273 -15.49 -13.46 17.11
C LEU A 273 -15.54 -11.93 17.00
N HIS A 274 -14.38 -11.32 16.84
CA HIS A 274 -14.25 -9.92 16.46
C HIS A 274 -14.91 -9.69 15.08
N PRO A 275 -15.54 -8.53 14.80
CA PRO A 275 -16.16 -8.25 13.50
C PRO A 275 -15.24 -8.52 12.30
N MET A 276 -13.96 -8.17 12.40
CA MET A 276 -12.95 -8.50 11.38
C MET A 276 -12.76 -10.01 11.19
N GLN A 277 -12.74 -10.80 12.26
CA GLN A 277 -12.64 -12.26 12.16
C GLN A 277 -13.89 -12.84 11.49
N THR A 278 -15.08 -12.36 11.88
CA THR A 278 -16.36 -12.75 11.25
C THR A 278 -16.38 -12.43 9.76
N ALA A 279 -15.92 -11.24 9.37
CA ALA A 279 -15.84 -10.84 7.96
C ALA A 279 -14.86 -11.74 7.19
N PHE A 280 -13.70 -12.07 7.77
CA PHE A 280 -12.75 -12.97 7.12
C PHE A 280 -13.34 -14.36 6.85
N VAL A 281 -14.15 -14.89 7.77
CA VAL A 281 -14.88 -16.15 7.57
C VAL A 281 -15.95 -15.99 6.49
N LYS A 282 -16.76 -14.93 6.56
CA LYS A 282 -17.86 -14.68 5.61
C LYS A 282 -17.40 -14.57 4.16
N HIS A 283 -16.25 -13.96 3.93
CA HIS A 283 -15.72 -13.70 2.59
C HIS A 283 -14.68 -14.72 2.12
N ASP A 284 -14.46 -15.81 2.86
CA ASP A 284 -13.41 -16.79 2.57
C ASP A 284 -12.04 -16.12 2.36
N ALA A 285 -11.69 -15.20 3.27
CA ALA A 285 -10.52 -14.33 3.19
C ALA A 285 -9.22 -15.02 3.66
N PHE A 286 -9.16 -16.34 3.54
CA PHE A 286 -7.99 -17.15 3.87
C PHE A 286 -8.09 -18.53 3.21
N GLN A 287 -6.97 -19.24 3.14
CA GLN A 287 -6.93 -20.65 2.71
C GLN A 287 -6.09 -21.46 3.69
N CYS A 288 -4.76 -21.48 3.54
CA CYS A 288 -3.87 -22.20 4.46
C CYS A 288 -3.89 -21.66 5.89
N GLY A 289 -4.46 -20.48 6.11
CA GLY A 289 -4.60 -19.86 7.43
C GLY A 289 -3.32 -19.20 7.98
N TYR A 290 -2.16 -19.38 7.34
CA TYR A 290 -0.88 -18.99 7.95
C TYR A 290 -0.69 -17.46 8.04
N CYS A 291 -1.05 -16.71 6.99
CA CYS A 291 -0.95 -15.25 7.03
C CYS A 291 -2.13 -14.60 7.77
N THR A 292 -3.22 -15.34 8.00
CA THR A 292 -4.51 -14.81 8.46
C THR A 292 -4.42 -14.03 9.78
N PRO A 293 -3.68 -14.49 10.81
CA PRO A 293 -3.47 -13.70 12.03
C PRO A 293 -2.89 -12.31 11.75
N GLY A 294 -1.80 -12.24 10.97
CA GLY A 294 -1.16 -10.97 10.62
C GLY A 294 -2.07 -10.07 9.79
N GLN A 295 -2.82 -10.65 8.84
CA GLN A 295 -3.80 -9.91 8.02
C GLN A 295 -4.90 -9.28 8.88
N ILE A 296 -5.50 -10.06 9.79
CA ILE A 296 -6.56 -9.58 10.67
C ILE A 296 -6.03 -8.48 11.60
N MET A 297 -4.85 -8.69 12.21
CA MET A 297 -4.25 -7.69 13.09
C MET A 297 -3.96 -6.38 12.34
N ALA A 298 -3.35 -6.44 11.16
CA ALA A 298 -3.09 -5.24 10.35
C ALA A 298 -4.39 -4.52 9.95
N ALA A 299 -5.41 -5.25 9.51
CA ALA A 299 -6.70 -4.70 9.13
C ALA A 299 -7.46 -4.08 10.32
N THR A 300 -7.41 -4.70 11.49
CA THR A 300 -8.04 -4.15 12.70
C THR A 300 -7.36 -2.85 13.13
N ALA A 301 -6.03 -2.76 13.05
CA ALA A 301 -5.33 -1.50 13.32
C ALA A 301 -5.68 -0.42 12.29
N LEU A 302 -5.75 -0.79 11.01
CA LEU A 302 -6.10 0.12 9.92
C LEU A 302 -7.44 0.83 10.16
N LEU A 303 -8.43 0.12 10.70
CA LEU A 303 -9.78 0.63 10.90
C LEU A 303 -10.04 1.24 12.29
N GLN A 304 -9.02 1.40 13.14
CA GLN A 304 -9.21 1.95 14.50
C GLN A 304 -9.76 3.38 14.52
N ASP A 305 -9.40 4.19 13.52
CA ASP A 305 -9.89 5.57 13.38
C ASP A 305 -11.32 5.66 12.83
N LYS A 306 -11.93 4.52 12.48
CA LYS A 306 -13.28 4.39 11.90
C LYS A 306 -13.48 5.16 10.60
N GLN A 307 -12.41 5.53 9.89
CA GLN A 307 -12.52 6.12 8.57
C GLN A 307 -12.81 5.03 7.53
N GLN A 308 -13.83 5.25 6.71
CA GLN A 308 -14.06 4.41 5.54
C GLN A 308 -12.95 4.64 4.51
N ARG A 309 -12.44 3.54 3.96
CA ARG A 309 -11.37 3.50 2.98
C ARG A 309 -11.86 2.80 1.73
N SER A 310 -11.38 3.27 0.58
CA SER A 310 -11.57 2.60 -0.71
C SER A 310 -10.77 1.29 -0.77
N ALA A 311 -11.13 0.41 -1.72
CA ALA A 311 -10.39 -0.83 -1.99
C ALA A 311 -8.90 -0.59 -2.25
N VAL A 312 -8.55 0.50 -2.94
CA VAL A 312 -7.17 0.86 -3.26
C VAL A 312 -6.40 1.28 -2.00
N GLU A 313 -7.00 2.13 -1.16
CA GLU A 313 -6.39 2.51 0.12
C GLU A 313 -6.18 1.31 1.04
N ILE A 314 -7.15 0.37 1.06
CA ILE A 314 -7.02 -0.88 1.81
C ILE A 314 -5.88 -1.72 1.23
N ARG A 315 -5.80 -1.88 -0.09
CA ARG A 315 -4.72 -2.63 -0.75
C ARG A 315 -3.34 -2.07 -0.40
N GLU A 316 -3.19 -0.75 -0.48
CA GLU A 316 -1.93 -0.08 -0.18
C GLU A 316 -1.54 -0.25 1.29
N ALA A 317 -2.48 0.02 2.21
CA ALA A 317 -2.23 -0.10 3.64
C ALA A 317 -1.92 -1.56 4.07
N MET A 318 -2.48 -2.53 3.36
CA MET A 318 -2.29 -3.96 3.61
C MET A 318 -1.11 -4.57 2.82
N SER A 319 -0.38 -3.78 2.02
CA SER A 319 0.72 -4.26 1.16
C SER A 319 1.86 -4.92 1.93
N GLY A 320 2.07 -4.56 3.20
CA GLY A 320 3.04 -5.18 4.10
C GLY A 320 2.67 -6.58 4.60
N ASN A 321 1.47 -7.07 4.28
CA ASN A 321 0.98 -8.38 4.70
C ASN A 321 0.82 -9.32 3.50
N LEU A 322 1.78 -10.23 3.34
CA LEU A 322 1.83 -11.13 2.19
C LEU A 322 0.94 -12.37 2.37
N CYS A 323 0.24 -12.75 1.31
CA CYS A 323 -0.59 -13.95 1.20
C CYS A 323 -0.18 -14.76 -0.04
N ARG A 324 0.50 -15.90 0.17
CA ARG A 324 0.94 -16.76 -0.95
C ARG A 324 -0.20 -17.57 -1.60
N CYS A 325 -1.27 -17.83 -0.85
CA CYS A 325 -2.50 -18.42 -1.38
C CYS A 325 -3.28 -17.45 -2.30
N ALA A 326 -2.86 -16.19 -2.36
CA ALA A 326 -3.47 -15.13 -3.16
C ALA A 326 -4.93 -14.83 -2.83
N ALA A 327 -5.30 -14.90 -1.54
CA ALA A 327 -6.65 -14.55 -1.06
C ALA A 327 -6.93 -13.02 -1.03
N TYR A 328 -6.08 -12.19 -1.65
CA TYR A 328 -6.15 -10.72 -1.52
C TYR A 328 -7.51 -10.12 -1.91
N PRO A 329 -8.20 -10.51 -2.99
CA PRO A 329 -9.51 -9.96 -3.31
C PRO A 329 -10.53 -10.19 -2.18
N ASN A 330 -10.52 -11.40 -1.60
CA ASN A 330 -11.42 -11.77 -0.49
C ASN A 330 -11.03 -11.06 0.82
N ILE A 331 -9.72 -10.86 1.07
CA ILE A 331 -9.23 -10.07 2.19
C ILE A 331 -9.72 -8.63 2.07
N ILE A 332 -9.60 -8.00 0.90
CA ILE A 332 -10.10 -6.64 0.67
C ILE A 332 -11.61 -6.58 0.92
N ALA A 333 -12.38 -7.52 0.34
CA ALA A 333 -13.83 -7.58 0.55
C ALA A 333 -14.23 -7.75 2.03
N ALA A 334 -13.48 -8.56 2.80
CA ALA A 334 -13.69 -8.71 4.24
C ALA A 334 -13.45 -7.41 5.00
N ILE A 335 -12.39 -6.68 4.66
CA ILE A 335 -12.06 -5.40 5.30
C ILE A 335 -13.11 -4.35 4.96
N GLU A 336 -13.55 -4.29 3.70
CA GLU A 336 -14.62 -3.41 3.25
C GLU A 336 -15.95 -3.69 3.96
N ASP A 337 -16.23 -4.95 4.29
CA ASP A 337 -17.40 -5.33 5.07
C ASP A 337 -17.27 -4.94 6.54
N ALA A 338 -16.11 -5.22 7.13
CA ALA A 338 -15.85 -4.89 8.53
C ALA A 338 -15.88 -3.39 8.81
N GLN A 339 -15.48 -2.51 7.87
CA GLN A 339 -15.55 -1.05 8.06
C GLN A 339 -16.97 -0.48 8.01
N ARG A 340 -17.97 -1.25 7.57
CA ARG A 340 -19.38 -0.84 7.53
C ARG A 340 -20.18 -1.29 8.76
N ALA A 341 -19.62 -2.18 9.57
CA ALA A 341 -20.23 -2.74 10.77
C ALA A 341 -19.97 -1.85 12.00
#